data_AF-A0A5J4N9Y5-F1
#
_entry.id   AF-A0A5J4N9Y5-F1
#
_cell.length_a   1.000
_cell.length_b   1.000
_cell.length_c   1.000
_cell.angle_alpha   90.00
_cell.angle_beta   90.00
_cell.angle_gamma   90.00
#
_symmetry.space_group_name_H-M   'P 1'
#
loop_
_entity.id
_entity.type
_entity.pdbx_description
1 polymer ?
#
loop_
_entity_poly.entity_id
_entity_poly.type
_entity_poly.pdbx_seq_one_letter_code
_entity_poly.pdbx_strand_id
1 'polypeptide(L)'
;MDKDPTVLEAAVACRSLCYSYRDDLTVGLFVAGWDDTLGGQIYSIPLGGMLLRQPAVTGGSGSTYIYGYFDREYRKGMTKEECANFVSTGRVLVRDRASPSCFSSLISGVALAINRDGSSGGCVRLAIISKDGVERRLIKGNDVPVFKLC
;
A
#
# COMPACT_ATOMS: atom_id res chain seq x y z
N MET A 1 10.44 29.79 -11.64
CA MET A 1 10.31 28.33 -11.86
C MET A 1 10.90 27.55 -10.67
N ASP A 2 10.68 28.03 -9.44
CA ASP A 2 11.45 27.59 -8.25
C ASP A 2 10.60 26.82 -7.22
N LYS A 3 9.45 26.27 -7.64
CA LYS A 3 8.63 25.42 -6.76
C LYS A 3 8.90 23.96 -7.07
N ASP A 4 8.94 23.13 -6.03
CA ASP A 4 8.94 21.69 -6.19
C ASP A 4 7.64 21.23 -6.88
N PRO A 5 7.71 20.16 -7.70
CA PRO A 5 6.55 19.63 -8.38
C PRO A 5 5.55 19.05 -7.37
N THR A 6 4.27 19.32 -7.60
CA THR A 6 3.18 18.71 -6.83
C THR A 6 3.01 17.24 -7.20
N VAL A 7 2.42 16.46 -6.29
CA VAL A 7 2.13 15.04 -6.55
C VAL A 7 1.14 14.89 -7.71
N LEU A 8 0.22 15.85 -7.85
CA LEU A 8 -0.75 15.88 -8.96
C LEU A 8 -0.06 16.10 -10.31
N GLU A 9 0.91 17.02 -10.41
CA GLU A 9 1.66 17.26 -11.65
C GLU A 9 2.38 15.99 -12.10
N ALA A 10 3.03 15.27 -11.17
CA ALA A 10 3.65 13.98 -11.45
C ALA A 10 2.61 12.93 -11.91
N ALA A 11 1.45 12.86 -11.24
CA ALA A 11 0.39 11.92 -11.59
C ALA A 11 -0.22 12.22 -12.98
N VAL A 12 -0.38 13.48 -13.34
CA VAL A 12 -0.87 13.90 -14.68
C VAL A 12 0.13 13.53 -15.77
N ALA A 13 1.44 13.68 -15.52
CA ALA A 13 2.48 13.26 -16.45
C ALA A 13 2.42 11.73 -16.69
N CYS A 14 2.38 10.94 -15.62
CA CYS A 14 2.23 9.48 -15.72
C CYS A 14 0.95 9.07 -16.46
N ARG A 15 -0.19 9.68 -16.10
CA ARG A 15 -1.48 9.43 -16.74
C ARG A 15 -1.43 9.71 -18.25
N SER A 16 -0.78 10.81 -18.65
CA SER A 16 -0.69 11.21 -20.07
C SER A 16 0.05 10.14 -20.89
N LEU A 17 1.12 9.56 -20.36
CA LEU A 17 1.83 8.45 -20.98
C LEU A 17 0.95 7.19 -21.04
N CYS A 18 0.36 6.79 -19.92
CA CYS A 18 -0.49 5.60 -19.86
C CYS A 18 -1.71 5.68 -20.78
N TYR A 19 -2.30 6.86 -20.94
CA TYR A 19 -3.46 7.04 -21.82
C TYR A 19 -3.04 7.06 -23.30
N SER A 20 -1.96 7.76 -23.63
CA SER A 20 -1.49 7.89 -25.03
C SER A 20 -1.08 6.55 -25.63
N TYR A 21 -0.51 5.66 -24.81
CA TYR A 21 -0.05 4.35 -25.23
C TYR A 21 -0.91 3.22 -24.65
N ARG A 22 -2.19 3.47 -24.38
CA ARG A 22 -3.08 2.49 -23.72
C ARG A 22 -3.25 1.18 -24.50
N ASP A 23 -3.08 1.23 -25.82
CA ASP A 23 -3.21 0.08 -26.72
C ASP A 23 -1.87 -0.68 -26.86
N ASP A 24 -0.75 -0.04 -26.49
CA ASP A 24 0.60 -0.61 -26.55
C ASP A 24 1.15 -1.01 -25.16
N LEU A 25 0.60 -0.44 -24.08
CA LEU A 25 1.04 -0.61 -22.70
C LEU A 25 -0.03 -1.23 -21.81
N THR A 26 0.32 -2.33 -21.17
CA THR A 26 -0.47 -2.94 -20.09
C THR A 26 0.07 -2.47 -18.74
N VAL A 27 -0.25 -1.24 -18.34
CA VAL A 27 0.28 -0.63 -17.12
C VAL A 27 -0.85 -0.15 -16.21
N GLY A 28 -0.84 -0.63 -14.96
CA GLY A 28 -1.55 -0.02 -13.84
C GLY A 28 -0.51 0.50 -12.85
N LEU A 29 -0.62 1.77 -12.46
CA LEU A 29 0.37 2.41 -11.60
C LEU A 29 -0.27 3.26 -10.50
N PHE A 30 0.47 3.43 -9.42
CA PHE A 30 0.12 4.33 -8.33
C PHE A 30 1.18 5.42 -8.22
N VAL A 31 0.73 6.67 -8.10
CA VAL A 31 1.59 7.80 -7.78
C VAL A 31 1.24 8.25 -6.37
N ALA A 32 2.19 8.08 -5.45
CA ALA A 32 2.05 8.50 -4.06
C ALA A 32 3.21 9.41 -3.68
N GLY A 33 2.91 10.43 -2.88
CA GLY A 33 3.91 11.41 -2.46
C GLY A 33 3.36 12.39 -1.44
N TRP A 34 4.19 13.38 -1.14
CA TRP A 34 3.85 14.49 -0.27
C TRP A 34 4.24 15.80 -0.96
N ASP A 35 3.39 16.82 -0.87
CA ASP A 35 3.72 18.18 -1.29
C ASP A 35 3.21 19.22 -0.28
N ASP A 36 3.73 20.45 -0.35
CA ASP A 36 3.38 21.54 0.57
C ASP A 36 1.92 22.02 0.41
N THR A 37 1.26 21.70 -0.71
CA THR A 37 -0.07 22.23 -1.03
C THR A 37 -1.21 21.41 -0.45
N LEU A 38 -1.14 20.10 -0.59
CA LEU A 38 -2.21 19.15 -0.24
C LEU A 38 -1.70 18.03 0.69
N GLY A 39 -0.42 18.06 1.05
CA GLY A 39 0.20 17.05 1.89
C GLY A 39 0.29 15.69 1.21
N GLY A 40 0.09 14.63 2.00
CA GLY A 40 0.16 13.25 1.53
C GLY A 40 -0.98 12.89 0.59
N GLN A 41 -0.64 12.37 -0.59
CA GLN A 41 -1.59 12.08 -1.66
C GLN A 41 -1.27 10.75 -2.34
N ILE A 42 -2.32 10.07 -2.80
CA ILE A 42 -2.23 8.84 -3.59
C ILE A 42 -3.17 8.97 -4.79
N TYR A 43 -2.64 8.72 -5.97
CA TYR A 43 -3.34 8.69 -7.24
C TYR A 43 -3.22 7.31 -7.86
N SER A 44 -4.37 6.71 -8.17
CA SER A 44 -4.49 5.46 -8.90
C SER A 44 -4.70 5.73 -10.38
N ILE A 45 -3.85 5.12 -11.21
CA ILE A 45 -3.95 5.13 -12.66
C ILE A 45 -4.11 3.68 -13.12
N PRO A 46 -5.36 3.18 -13.21
CA PRO A 46 -5.62 1.83 -13.69
C PRO A 46 -5.35 1.72 -15.20
N LEU A 47 -5.43 0.49 -15.70
CA LEU A 47 -5.41 0.22 -17.13
C LEU A 47 -6.45 1.10 -17.85
N GLY A 48 -6.04 1.73 -18.94
CA GLY A 48 -6.86 2.69 -19.69
C GLY A 48 -6.58 4.16 -19.34
N GLY A 49 -5.72 4.47 -18.36
CA GLY A 49 -5.19 5.83 -18.17
C GLY A 49 -6.15 6.82 -17.49
N MET A 50 -7.11 6.32 -16.70
CA MET A 50 -7.90 7.16 -15.78
C MET A 50 -6.99 7.70 -14.65
N LEU A 51 -7.38 8.82 -14.02
CA LEU A 51 -6.69 9.35 -12.84
C LEU A 51 -7.68 9.48 -11.68
N LEU A 52 -7.46 8.72 -10.60
CA LEU A 52 -8.34 8.69 -9.42
C LEU A 52 -7.55 9.01 -8.16
N ARG A 53 -7.96 10.02 -7.39
CA ARG A 53 -7.40 10.26 -6.05
C ARG A 53 -8.08 9.33 -5.06
N GLN A 54 -7.31 8.54 -4.32
CA GLN A 54 -7.84 7.60 -3.33
C GLN A 54 -7.11 7.76 -2.00
N PRO A 55 -7.79 7.55 -0.85
CA PRO A 55 -7.14 7.70 0.45
C PRO A 55 -6.22 6.51 0.78
N ALA A 56 -6.47 5.36 0.17
CA ALA A 56 -5.60 4.19 0.18
C ALA A 56 -5.97 3.33 -1.05
N VAL A 57 -5.01 2.59 -1.60
CA VAL A 57 -5.18 1.81 -2.83
C VAL A 57 -4.46 0.47 -2.74
N THR A 58 -5.03 -0.56 -3.37
CA THR A 58 -4.40 -1.87 -3.59
C THR A 58 -4.38 -2.20 -5.08
N GLY A 59 -3.39 -2.95 -5.55
CA GLY A 59 -3.29 -3.40 -6.93
C GLY A 59 -2.32 -4.56 -7.13
N GLY A 60 -2.21 -5.02 -8.37
CA GLY A 60 -1.49 -6.25 -8.72
C GLY A 60 -2.38 -7.50 -8.58
N SER A 61 -1.87 -8.66 -8.96
CA SER A 61 -2.60 -9.95 -8.87
C SER A 61 -3.01 -10.28 -7.43
N GLY A 62 -2.13 -9.98 -6.48
CA GLY A 62 -2.33 -10.27 -5.06
C GLY A 62 -3.36 -9.40 -4.35
N SER A 63 -3.79 -8.27 -4.94
CA SER A 63 -4.75 -7.38 -4.29
C SER A 63 -6.13 -8.02 -4.11
N THR A 64 -6.48 -8.96 -4.98
CA THR A 64 -7.77 -9.66 -4.97
C THR A 64 -8.01 -10.43 -3.67
N TYR A 65 -6.96 -10.98 -3.06
CA TYR A 65 -7.04 -11.76 -1.82
C TYR A 65 -7.23 -10.91 -0.56
N ILE A 66 -7.06 -9.58 -0.67
CA ILE A 66 -6.93 -8.70 0.50
C ILE A 66 -7.98 -7.60 0.57
N TYR A 67 -8.94 -7.55 -0.36
CA TYR A 67 -10.03 -6.57 -0.29
C TYR A 67 -10.79 -6.63 1.04
N GLY A 68 -11.16 -7.84 1.49
CA GLY A 68 -11.87 -8.01 2.78
C GLY A 68 -11.05 -7.58 4.00
N TYR A 69 -9.72 -7.77 3.96
CA TYR A 69 -8.83 -7.24 5.00
C TYR A 69 -8.76 -5.72 4.95
N PHE A 70 -8.59 -5.18 3.75
CA PHE A 70 -8.44 -3.75 3.51
C PHE A 70 -9.68 -2.97 3.94
N ASP A 71 -10.87 -3.44 3.56
CA ASP A 71 -12.15 -2.81 3.92
C ASP A 71 -12.41 -2.83 5.43
N ARG A 72 -11.98 -3.89 6.11
CA ARG A 72 -12.20 -4.05 7.56
C ARG A 72 -11.22 -3.24 8.39
N GLU A 73 -9.94 -3.25 8.02
CA GLU A 73 -8.87 -2.71 8.86
C GLU A 73 -8.52 -1.26 8.53
N TYR A 74 -8.85 -0.76 7.34
CA TYR A 74 -8.61 0.63 6.97
C TYR A 74 -9.41 1.59 7.87
N ARG A 75 -8.72 2.58 8.42
CA ARG A 75 -9.31 3.65 9.25
C ARG A 75 -8.75 4.99 8.82
N LYS A 76 -9.63 5.99 8.70
CA LYS A 76 -9.20 7.37 8.43
C LYS A 76 -8.41 7.90 9.62
N GLY A 77 -7.30 8.61 9.35
CA GLY A 77 -6.50 9.24 10.40
C GLY A 77 -5.57 8.31 11.16
N MET A 78 -5.18 7.17 10.57
CA MET A 78 -4.11 6.32 11.11
C MET A 78 -2.79 7.10 11.25
N THR A 79 -2.07 6.82 12.33
CA THR A 79 -0.69 7.30 12.53
C THR A 79 0.28 6.68 11.51
N LYS A 80 1.48 7.25 11.39
CA LYS A 80 2.54 6.73 10.51
C LYS A 80 2.82 5.26 10.79
N GLU A 81 2.96 4.90 12.05
CA GLU A 81 3.26 3.53 12.50
C GLU A 81 2.07 2.60 12.28
N GLU A 82 0.84 3.06 12.50
CA GLU A 82 -0.36 2.29 12.18
C GLU A 82 -0.50 2.04 10.68
N CYS A 83 -0.23 3.03 9.82
CA CYS A 83 -0.21 2.87 8.37
C CYS A 83 0.87 1.89 7.92
N ALA A 84 2.08 2.01 8.46
CA ALA A 84 3.16 1.08 8.18
C ALA A 84 2.77 -0.35 8.57
N ASN A 85 2.18 -0.54 9.75
CA ASN A 85 1.68 -1.82 10.21
C ASN A 85 0.53 -2.34 9.33
N PHE A 86 -0.45 -1.51 8.98
CA PHE A 86 -1.56 -1.88 8.10
C PHE A 86 -1.07 -2.44 6.74
N VAL A 87 -0.02 -1.84 6.18
CA VAL A 87 0.58 -2.30 4.90
C VAL A 87 1.48 -3.52 5.10
N SER A 88 2.43 -3.46 6.04
CA SER A 88 3.54 -4.42 6.14
C SER A 88 3.31 -5.56 7.14
N THR A 89 2.69 -5.25 8.27
CA THR A 89 2.75 -6.08 9.49
C THR A 89 1.56 -5.74 10.37
N GLY A 90 0.35 -6.17 9.99
CA GLY A 90 -0.82 -5.75 10.74
C GLY A 90 -0.80 -6.40 12.12
N ARG A 91 -0.34 -5.65 13.12
CA ARG A 91 -0.57 -5.92 14.54
C ARG A 91 -2.06 -5.71 14.78
N VAL A 92 -2.85 -6.74 14.54
CA VAL A 92 -4.18 -6.82 15.14
C VAL A 92 -3.95 -7.15 16.61
N LEU A 93 -4.08 -6.15 17.47
CA LEU A 93 -4.36 -6.37 18.88
C LEU A 93 -5.81 -6.85 18.98
N VAL A 94 -6.06 -8.13 18.70
CA VAL A 94 -7.28 -8.75 19.19
C VAL A 94 -7.11 -8.77 20.70
N ARG A 95 -7.84 -7.91 21.41
CA ARG A 95 -8.00 -8.04 22.87
C ARG A 95 -8.77 -9.34 23.11
N ASP A 96 -8.04 -10.43 23.19
CA ASP A 96 -8.61 -11.71 23.57
C ASP A 96 -8.89 -11.64 25.07
N ARG A 97 -10.18 -11.64 25.44
CA ARG A 97 -10.61 -11.50 26.84
C ARG A 97 -10.41 -12.79 27.65
N ALA A 98 -9.94 -13.87 27.00
CA ALA A 98 -9.92 -15.22 27.57
C ALA A 98 -8.52 -15.87 27.67
N SER A 99 -7.46 -15.37 27.04
CA SER A 99 -6.13 -16.01 27.11
C SER A 99 -4.96 -15.04 26.84
N PRO A 100 -4.11 -14.72 27.84
CA PRO A 100 -2.94 -13.84 27.67
C PRO A 100 -1.76 -14.47 26.90
N SER A 101 -1.82 -15.75 26.53
CA SER A 101 -0.70 -16.52 25.96
C SER A 101 -0.79 -16.77 24.46
N CYS A 102 -1.89 -16.40 23.79
CA CYS A 102 -2.02 -16.58 22.34
C CYS A 102 -1.61 -15.29 21.63
N PHE A 103 -0.40 -15.30 21.07
CA PHE A 103 0.16 -14.20 20.30
C PHE A 103 -0.71 -13.89 19.08
N SER A 104 -1.29 -12.69 19.06
CA SER A 104 -1.70 -11.87 17.91
C SER A 104 -1.61 -12.56 16.54
N SER A 105 -2.77 -12.92 15.97
CA SER A 105 -2.88 -13.21 14.53
C SER A 105 -2.57 -11.92 13.75
N LEU A 106 -1.31 -11.78 13.35
CA LEU A 106 -0.73 -10.62 12.66
C LEU A 106 -1.18 -10.52 11.20
N ILE A 107 -2.43 -10.16 10.92
CA ILE A 107 -2.92 -10.05 9.54
C ILE A 107 -2.30 -8.85 8.84
N SER A 108 -1.38 -9.07 7.90
CA SER A 108 -0.75 -8.05 7.05
C SER A 108 -1.34 -8.10 5.66
N GLY A 109 -1.68 -6.94 5.07
CA GLY A 109 -2.20 -6.88 3.71
C GLY A 109 -1.23 -7.50 2.71
N VAL A 110 0.03 -7.06 2.69
CA VAL A 110 1.01 -7.60 1.73
C VAL A 110 1.41 -9.03 2.07
N ALA A 111 1.53 -9.40 3.35
CA ALA A 111 1.87 -10.78 3.71
C ALA A 111 0.73 -11.75 3.38
N LEU A 112 -0.54 -11.37 3.57
CA LEU A 112 -1.68 -12.18 3.15
C LEU A 112 -1.66 -12.41 1.64
N ALA A 113 -1.41 -11.35 0.86
CA ALA A 113 -1.26 -11.46 -0.58
C ALA A 113 -0.12 -12.43 -0.95
N ILE A 114 1.06 -12.28 -0.35
CA ILE A 114 2.21 -13.18 -0.57
C ILE A 114 1.88 -14.65 -0.24
N ASN A 115 1.13 -14.90 0.84
CA ASN A 115 0.80 -16.27 1.26
C ASN A 115 -0.26 -16.95 0.36
N ARG A 116 -1.01 -16.19 -0.45
CA ARG A 116 -2.12 -16.71 -1.27
C ARG A 116 -1.92 -16.59 -2.77
N ASP A 117 -1.23 -15.54 -3.22
CA ASP A 117 -0.97 -15.29 -4.63
C ASP A 117 0.36 -15.92 -5.06
N GLY A 118 0.31 -16.86 -6.00
CA GLY A 118 1.50 -17.52 -6.56
C GLY A 118 2.41 -16.57 -7.35
N SER A 119 1.92 -15.39 -7.75
CA SER A 119 2.72 -14.37 -8.46
C SER A 119 3.37 -13.36 -7.50
N SER A 120 3.06 -13.42 -6.21
CA SER A 120 3.59 -12.51 -5.18
C SER A 120 4.56 -13.25 -4.25
N GLY A 121 5.65 -12.60 -3.82
CA GLY A 121 6.61 -13.23 -2.93
C GLY A 121 7.88 -12.44 -2.64
N GLY A 122 8.84 -13.10 -2.00
CA GLY A 122 10.16 -12.54 -1.73
C GLY A 122 10.20 -11.69 -0.46
N CYS A 123 10.17 -10.37 -0.58
CA CYS A 123 10.36 -9.43 0.54
C CYS A 123 9.34 -8.30 0.48
N VAL A 124 9.07 -7.67 1.62
CA VAL A 124 8.21 -6.48 1.68
C VAL A 124 9.08 -5.23 1.73
N ARG A 125 8.91 -4.34 0.75
CA ARG A 125 9.59 -3.05 0.68
C ARG A 125 8.59 -1.96 1.03
N LEU A 126 8.89 -1.19 2.08
CA LEU A 126 8.06 -0.08 2.51
C LEU A 126 8.83 1.23 2.28
N ALA A 127 8.15 2.22 1.71
CA ALA A 127 8.61 3.60 1.66
C ALA A 127 7.56 4.48 2.34
N ILE A 128 7.98 5.26 3.33
CA ILE A 128 7.14 6.23 4.03
C ILE A 128 7.63 7.61 3.63
N ILE A 129 6.73 8.39 3.02
CA ILE A 129 7.03 9.74 2.51
C ILE A 129 6.27 10.74 3.39
N SER A 130 7.00 11.65 4.03
CA SER A 130 6.44 12.78 4.77
C SER A 130 7.19 14.06 4.42
N LYS A 131 6.76 15.18 5.03
CA LYS A 131 7.47 16.46 4.95
C LYS A 131 8.95 16.37 5.36
N ASP A 132 9.29 15.45 6.25
CA ASP A 132 10.64 15.30 6.83
C ASP A 132 11.55 14.45 5.93
N GLY A 133 11.00 13.87 4.86
CA GLY A 133 11.74 13.09 3.87
C GLY A 133 11.18 11.68 3.66
N VAL A 134 12.06 10.78 3.20
CA VAL A 134 11.70 9.41 2.82
C VAL A 134 12.39 8.40 3.73
N GLU A 135 11.58 7.65 4.48
CA GLU A 135 12.03 6.50 5.26
C GLU A 135 11.78 5.21 4.47
N ARG A 136 12.79 4.34 4.37
CA ARG A 136 12.68 3.05 3.67
C ARG A 136 12.89 1.91 4.65
N ARG A 137 12.01 0.91 4.64
CA ARG A 137 12.12 -0.33 5.42
C ARG A 137 12.08 -1.54 4.50
N LEU A 138 12.84 -2.57 4.87
CA LEU A 138 12.87 -3.85 4.18
C LEU A 138 12.56 -4.96 5.19
N ILE A 139 11.52 -5.73 4.92
CA ILE A 139 11.22 -6.98 5.63
C ILE A 139 11.68 -8.12 4.73
N LYS A 140 12.70 -8.86 5.18
CA LYS A 140 13.24 -9.99 4.41
C LYS A 140 12.22 -11.13 4.39
N GLY A 141 12.30 -12.02 3.40
CA GLY A 141 11.33 -13.10 3.22
C GLY A 141 11.13 -13.99 4.45
N ASN A 142 12.23 -14.33 5.14
CA ASN A 142 12.16 -15.12 6.38
C ASN A 142 11.44 -14.39 7.53
N ASP A 143 11.36 -13.07 7.47
CA ASP A 143 10.73 -12.22 8.48
C ASP A 143 9.30 -11.82 8.08
N VAL A 144 8.82 -12.25 6.89
CA VAL A 144 7.44 -12.02 6.45
C VAL A 144 6.51 -12.94 7.27
N PRO A 145 5.46 -12.39 7.93
CA PRO A 145 4.54 -13.21 8.71
C PRO A 145 3.86 -14.30 7.88
N VAL A 146 3.84 -15.52 8.42
CA VAL A 146 3.14 -16.67 7.82
C VAL A 146 1.89 -16.97 8.63
N PHE A 147 0.77 -17.16 7.92
CA PHE A 147 -0.52 -17.48 8.53
C PHE A 147 -0.72 -18.97 8.60
N LYS A 148 -0.76 -19.53 9.81
CA LYS A 148 -1.23 -20.90 10.02
C LYS A 148 -2.73 -20.85 10.30
N LEU A 149 -3.50 -21.58 9.50
CA LEU A 149 -4.85 -21.95 9.89
C LEU A 149 -4.69 -23.00 11.00
N CYS A 150 -5.07 -22.64 12.22
CA CYS A 150 -5.20 -23.60 13.32
C CYS A 150 -6.35 -24.57 13.05
#